data_AF-A0A961HC81-F1
#
_entry.id   AF-A0A961HC81-F1
#
_cell.length_a   1.000
_cell.length_b   1.000
_cell.length_c   1.000
_cell.angle_alpha   90.00
_cell.angle_beta   90.00
_cell.angle_gamma   90.00
#
_symmetry.space_group_name_H-M   'P 1'
#
loop_
_entity.id
_entity.type
_entity.pdbx_description
1 polymer ?
#
loop_
_entity_poly.entity_id
_entity_poly.type
_entity_poly.pdbx_seq_one_letter_code
_entity_poly.pdbx_strand_id
1 'polypeptide(L)'
;MSLTVADIERWDPEALREVAAAAQSRAQALASAARGLAVLPGFGSWEGRAATASREALEALRRGLEGSRRDAEGVAQSARRAADGVEAITSDLRRLKVDVALYGCEVDAAANRVVPALAAGAGVPVRRSSMPALQARLDSLVEQADSVDVQLAAGLLSDGSVGPAVPSPLLATPAAALPEDPRAFHDLWQRLSTAERDLLYQRDPGIGNHPGMPAGSPFAPGKDHYNRRHLAEELQRAAAAGSQHLADLQALDRALTAHPGIRLLLLDTGGERLHAAFAAGDPDTAAHISVTTPGLNTTVAGSVEAMMGEAIALRGLAAGQLARTPGRHRETVASIGWIGYDAPQIRPGEGLMAMAEGAVGVGHDRVAGGAAQDLSRFYAGLQAARDVGPAHLTAIGHSYGSLTTGLALRQPGEHDVSDAVFYGSPGIEASAPADLGLHRGHVYVMATPDDPIRWVFDGPPILRALAPVIPGPVDDALLGVAELSGAGKFGPNPAENAAFVQMETQGMWGLESASGHSEYPRAGGGASEAAPSDGASSVRVATHNIAAVVAGLPANIIMR
;
A
#
# COMPACT_ATOMS: atom_id res chain seq x y z
N MET A 1 0.48 14.18 21.49
CA MET A 1 1.29 14.55 22.67
C MET A 1 0.69 15.83 23.21
N SER A 2 0.44 15.94 24.51
CA SER A 2 -0.09 17.17 25.13
C SER A 2 0.99 18.25 25.20
N LEU A 3 0.64 19.51 24.96
CA LEU A 3 1.57 20.64 25.01
C LEU A 3 2.17 20.84 26.40
N THR A 4 3.42 21.31 26.44
CA THR A 4 4.04 21.76 27.69
C THR A 4 3.91 23.27 27.85
N VAL A 5 3.98 23.76 29.09
CA VAL A 5 4.04 25.20 29.37
C VAL A 5 5.25 25.85 28.67
N ALA A 6 6.36 25.12 28.52
CA ALA A 6 7.51 25.57 27.76
C ALA A 6 7.21 25.75 26.26
N ASP A 7 6.29 24.97 25.69
CA ASP A 7 5.83 25.14 24.31
C ASP A 7 4.93 26.38 24.19
N ILE A 8 3.99 26.56 25.14
CA ILE A 8 3.09 27.72 25.19
C ILE A 8 3.86 29.04 25.31
N GLU A 9 4.96 29.06 26.06
CA GLU A 9 5.82 30.24 26.22
C GLU A 9 6.52 30.67 24.93
N ARG A 10 6.63 29.79 23.93
CA ARG A 10 7.23 30.10 22.63
C ARG A 10 6.19 30.60 21.62
N TRP A 11 4.91 30.60 21.97
CA TRP A 11 3.86 31.02 21.05
C TRP A 11 3.89 32.52 20.79
N ASP A 12 3.70 32.87 19.52
CA ASP A 12 3.65 34.25 19.06
C ASP A 12 2.30 34.53 18.37
N PRO A 13 1.38 35.26 19.03
CA PRO A 13 0.09 35.60 18.44
C PRO A 13 0.22 36.57 17.26
N GLU A 14 1.29 37.39 17.18
CA GLU A 14 1.49 38.31 16.05
C GLU A 14 1.88 37.55 14.78
N ALA A 15 2.73 36.52 14.89
CA ALA A 15 3.03 35.64 13.76
C ALA A 15 1.76 35.00 13.15
N LEU A 16 0.80 34.60 14.00
CA LEU A 16 -0.50 34.07 13.54
C LEU A 16 -1.36 35.16 12.87
N ARG A 17 -1.30 36.40 13.36
CA ARG A 17 -1.98 37.54 12.71
C ARG A 17 -1.39 37.89 11.36
N GLU A 18 -0.08 37.80 11.20
CA GLU A 18 0.60 38.00 9.91
C GLU A 18 0.15 36.95 8.89
N VAL A 19 0.09 35.67 9.29
CA VAL A 19 -0.43 34.59 8.45
C VAL A 19 -1.88 34.86 8.05
N ALA A 20 -2.73 35.29 9.00
CA ALA A 20 -4.11 35.63 8.72
C ALA A 20 -4.25 36.81 7.74
N ALA A 21 -3.41 37.84 7.88
CA ALA A 21 -3.40 38.99 6.99
C ALA A 21 -2.94 38.61 5.57
N ALA A 22 -1.91 37.77 5.45
CA ALA A 22 -1.43 37.25 4.18
C ALA A 22 -2.50 36.40 3.46
N ALA A 23 -3.15 35.50 4.20
CA ALA A 23 -4.25 34.68 3.68
C ALA A 23 -5.44 35.54 3.22
N GLN A 24 -5.79 36.58 3.99
CA GLN A 24 -6.84 37.53 3.62
C GLN A 24 -6.48 38.32 2.36
N SER A 25 -5.22 38.76 2.22
CA SER A 25 -4.73 39.45 1.02
C SER A 25 -4.83 38.55 -0.22
N ARG A 26 -4.45 37.27 -0.08
CA ARG A 26 -4.60 36.26 -1.14
C ARG A 26 -6.06 36.09 -1.55
N ALA A 27 -6.99 35.99 -0.60
CA ALA A 27 -8.42 35.91 -0.90
C ALA A 27 -8.91 37.13 -1.70
N GLN A 28 -8.49 38.34 -1.34
CA GLN A 28 -8.86 39.57 -2.06
C GLN A 28 -8.30 39.60 -3.49
N ALA A 29 -7.08 39.14 -3.70
CA ALA A 29 -6.48 39.00 -5.02
C ALA A 29 -7.25 37.99 -5.89
N LEU A 30 -7.59 36.82 -5.33
CA LEU A 30 -8.38 35.80 -6.02
C LEU A 30 -9.78 36.30 -6.41
N ALA A 31 -10.45 37.03 -5.49
CA ALA A 31 -11.73 37.66 -5.77
C ALA A 31 -11.64 38.68 -6.91
N SER A 32 -10.55 39.45 -6.95
CA SER A 32 -10.31 40.45 -7.99
C SER A 32 -10.04 39.80 -9.35
N ALA A 33 -9.27 38.70 -9.37
CA ALA A 33 -9.04 37.91 -10.57
C ALA A 33 -10.34 37.28 -11.11
N ALA A 34 -11.16 36.68 -10.24
CA ALA A 34 -12.45 36.10 -10.62
C ALA A 34 -13.41 37.15 -11.21
N ARG A 35 -13.46 38.35 -10.63
CA ARG A 35 -14.21 39.49 -11.19
C ARG A 35 -13.64 39.97 -12.52
N GLY A 36 -12.33 40.06 -12.66
CA GLY A 36 -11.67 40.48 -13.90
C GLY A 36 -12.03 39.57 -15.07
N LEU A 37 -12.06 38.25 -14.84
CA LEU A 37 -12.44 37.26 -15.84
C LEU A 37 -13.91 37.39 -16.28
N ALA A 38 -14.80 37.81 -15.38
CA ALA A 38 -16.22 37.99 -15.70
C ALA A 38 -16.49 39.19 -16.63
N VAL A 39 -15.56 40.16 -16.71
CA VAL A 39 -15.76 41.44 -17.41
C VAL A 39 -14.83 41.58 -18.62
N LEU A 40 -14.21 40.48 -19.09
CA LEU A 40 -13.30 40.52 -20.24
C LEU A 40 -14.00 41.10 -21.49
N PRO A 41 -13.62 42.32 -21.94
CA PRO A 41 -14.24 42.95 -23.09
C PRO A 41 -13.62 42.33 -24.36
N GLY A 42 -14.36 41.40 -24.97
CA GLY A 42 -13.93 40.72 -26.19
C GLY A 42 -14.83 39.55 -26.61
N PHE A 43 -15.64 39.02 -25.69
CA PHE A 43 -16.49 37.85 -25.93
C PHE A 43 -17.97 38.17 -26.21
N GLY A 44 -18.37 39.44 -26.16
CA GLY A 44 -19.78 39.85 -26.28
C GLY A 44 -20.36 39.71 -27.69
N SER A 45 -19.53 39.80 -28.73
CA SER A 45 -19.94 39.68 -30.14
C SER A 45 -19.47 38.37 -30.79
N TRP A 46 -18.82 37.48 -30.03
CA TRP A 46 -18.28 36.22 -30.56
C TRP A 46 -19.29 35.08 -30.33
N GLU A 47 -19.72 34.45 -31.43
CA GLU A 47 -20.72 33.38 -31.45
C GLU A 47 -20.18 32.12 -32.15
N GLY A 48 -20.83 30.98 -31.88
CA GLY A 48 -20.44 29.66 -32.40
C GLY A 48 -19.86 28.72 -31.32
N ARG A 49 -19.52 27.48 -31.72
CA ARG A 49 -19.08 26.42 -30.78
C ARG A 49 -17.84 26.80 -29.97
N ALA A 50 -16.88 27.49 -30.58
CA ALA A 50 -15.67 27.94 -29.90
C ALA A 50 -15.97 29.02 -28.83
N ALA A 51 -16.93 29.92 -29.09
CA ALA A 51 -17.36 30.91 -28.12
C ALA A 51 -18.07 30.27 -26.92
N THR A 52 -18.90 29.24 -27.15
CA THR A 52 -19.54 28.47 -26.06
C THR A 52 -18.51 27.74 -25.21
N ALA A 53 -17.57 27.02 -25.82
CA ALA A 53 -16.49 26.33 -25.10
C ALA A 53 -15.63 27.31 -24.28
N SER A 54 -15.35 28.49 -24.83
CA SER A 54 -14.61 29.55 -24.12
C SER A 54 -15.37 30.10 -22.91
N ARG A 55 -16.69 30.33 -23.04
CA ARG A 55 -17.54 30.76 -21.90
C ARG A 55 -17.60 29.70 -20.80
N GLU A 56 -17.73 28.43 -21.16
CA GLU A 56 -17.72 27.31 -20.22
C GLU A 56 -16.36 27.20 -19.48
N ALA A 57 -15.25 27.36 -20.20
CA ALA A 57 -13.91 27.33 -19.61
C ALA A 57 -13.66 28.52 -18.66
N LEU A 58 -14.07 29.73 -19.05
CA LEU A 58 -13.97 30.93 -18.20
C LEU A 58 -14.81 30.80 -16.93
N GLU A 59 -16.02 30.26 -17.04
CA GLU A 59 -16.89 30.04 -15.90
C GLU A 59 -16.35 28.95 -14.97
N ALA A 60 -15.74 27.88 -15.50
CA ALA A 60 -15.05 26.87 -14.71
C ALA A 60 -13.85 27.48 -13.95
N LEU A 61 -13.04 28.30 -14.62
CA LEU A 61 -11.92 29.01 -13.99
C LEU A 61 -12.39 29.96 -12.89
N ARG A 62 -13.49 30.69 -13.13
CA ARG A 62 -14.10 31.58 -12.14
C ARG A 62 -14.55 30.82 -10.90
N ARG A 63 -15.20 29.67 -11.07
CA ARG A 63 -15.59 28.78 -9.96
C ARG A 63 -14.39 28.27 -9.17
N GLY A 64 -13.30 27.92 -9.86
CA GLY A 64 -12.05 27.50 -9.22
C GLY A 64 -11.45 28.60 -8.34
N LEU A 65 -11.30 29.81 -8.87
CA LEU A 65 -10.79 30.97 -8.12
C LEU A 65 -11.68 31.31 -6.91
N GLU A 66 -12.99 31.16 -7.04
CA GLU A 66 -13.96 31.38 -5.97
C GLU A 66 -13.92 30.28 -4.88
N GLY A 67 -13.55 29.05 -5.25
CA GLY A 67 -13.19 28.00 -4.29
C GLY A 67 -11.95 28.40 -3.50
N SER A 68 -10.86 28.72 -4.20
CA SER A 68 -9.59 29.10 -3.57
C SER A 68 -9.69 30.36 -2.69
N ARG A 69 -10.59 31.29 -3.04
CA ARG A 69 -10.90 32.46 -2.20
C ARG A 69 -11.48 32.02 -0.86
N ARG A 70 -12.45 31.10 -0.86
CA ARG A 70 -13.12 30.61 0.35
C ARG A 70 -12.13 29.87 1.25
N ASP A 71 -11.25 29.07 0.67
CA ASP A 71 -10.19 28.36 1.41
C ASP A 71 -9.25 29.35 2.11
N ALA A 72 -8.76 30.35 1.36
CA ALA A 72 -7.90 31.39 1.91
C ALA A 72 -8.60 32.23 3.02
N GLU A 73 -9.92 32.43 2.93
CA GLU A 73 -10.71 33.06 3.99
C GLU A 73 -10.87 32.18 5.23
N GLY A 74 -11.05 30.88 5.05
CA GLY A 74 -11.11 29.93 6.15
C GLY A 74 -9.78 29.83 6.91
N VAL A 75 -8.65 29.77 6.19
CA VAL A 75 -7.30 29.87 6.78
C VAL A 75 -7.14 31.18 7.56
N ALA A 76 -7.53 32.31 6.97
CA ALA A 76 -7.45 33.60 7.63
C ALA A 76 -8.31 33.67 8.90
N GLN A 77 -9.51 33.08 8.88
CA GLN A 77 -10.40 33.03 10.04
C GLN A 77 -9.85 32.13 11.15
N SER A 78 -9.34 30.95 10.81
CA SER A 78 -8.78 30.00 11.76
C SER A 78 -7.51 30.53 12.41
N ALA A 79 -6.62 31.17 11.63
CA ALA A 79 -5.43 31.84 12.16
C ALA A 79 -5.78 33.02 13.09
N ARG A 80 -6.82 33.82 12.78
CA ARG A 80 -7.31 34.88 13.69
C ARG A 80 -7.83 34.32 15.01
N ARG A 81 -8.71 33.31 14.95
CA ARG A 81 -9.24 32.65 16.15
C ARG A 81 -8.13 32.07 17.03
N ALA A 82 -7.13 31.45 16.41
CA ALA A 82 -5.98 30.93 17.14
C ALA A 82 -5.12 32.04 17.74
N ALA A 83 -4.88 33.14 17.03
CA ALA A 83 -4.15 34.29 17.57
C ALA A 83 -4.82 34.86 18.82
N ASP A 84 -6.15 35.02 18.81
CA ASP A 84 -6.91 35.50 19.95
C ASP A 84 -6.87 34.50 21.13
N GLY A 85 -6.96 33.20 20.84
CA GLY A 85 -6.81 32.14 21.83
C GLY A 85 -5.42 32.09 22.47
N VAL A 86 -4.36 32.19 21.65
CA VAL A 86 -2.96 32.25 22.11
C VAL A 86 -2.73 33.49 22.97
N GLU A 87 -3.25 34.66 22.60
CA GLU A 87 -3.12 35.87 23.40
C GLU A 87 -3.81 35.75 24.76
N ALA A 88 -5.01 35.16 24.80
CA ALA A 88 -5.73 34.90 26.05
C ALA A 88 -4.94 33.95 26.96
N ILE A 89 -4.48 32.81 26.43
CA ILE A 89 -3.73 31.78 27.17
C ILE A 89 -2.41 32.33 27.69
N THR A 90 -1.64 33.05 26.87
CA THR A 90 -0.36 33.65 27.29
C THR A 90 -0.56 34.74 28.35
N SER A 91 -1.69 35.45 28.32
CA SER A 91 -2.05 36.44 29.36
C SER A 91 -2.44 35.76 30.67
N ASP A 92 -3.23 34.69 30.62
CA ASP A 92 -3.65 33.94 31.80
C ASP A 92 -2.50 33.14 32.43
N LEU A 93 -1.57 32.63 31.62
CA LEU A 93 -0.35 31.97 32.11
C LEU A 93 0.54 32.96 32.85
N ARG A 94 0.70 34.18 32.32
CA ARG A 94 1.43 35.26 33.01
C ARG A 94 0.78 35.61 34.35
N ARG A 95 -0.55 35.72 34.42
CA ARG A 95 -1.28 35.93 35.69
C ARG A 95 -1.11 34.77 36.66
N LEU A 96 -1.22 33.53 36.18
CA LEU A 96 -1.03 32.33 36.99
C LEU A 96 0.38 32.27 37.59
N LYS A 97 1.43 32.59 36.81
CA LYS A 97 2.80 32.64 37.33
C LYS A 97 2.98 33.66 38.44
N VAL A 98 2.34 34.83 38.34
CA VAL A 98 2.34 35.83 39.42
C VAL A 98 1.63 35.29 40.67
N ASP A 99 0.47 34.66 40.51
CA ASP A 99 -0.27 34.05 41.63
C ASP A 99 0.56 32.94 42.31
N VAL A 100 1.14 32.03 41.51
CA VAL A 100 1.97 30.91 41.99
C VAL A 100 3.16 31.43 42.81
N ALA A 101 3.80 32.51 42.36
CA ALA A 101 4.89 33.17 43.10
C ALA A 101 4.43 33.79 44.43
N LEU A 102 3.23 34.37 44.50
CA LEU A 102 2.66 34.90 45.77
C LEU A 102 2.45 33.81 46.83
N TYR A 103 2.33 32.55 46.42
CA TYR A 103 2.20 31.38 47.30
C TYR A 103 3.51 30.65 47.57
N GLY A 104 4.67 31.22 47.18
CA GLY A 104 5.99 30.62 47.37
C GLY A 104 6.25 29.40 46.48
N CYS A 105 5.54 29.28 45.37
CA CYS A 105 5.67 28.20 44.41
C CYS A 105 6.20 28.74 43.06
N GLU A 106 6.56 27.84 42.15
CA GLU A 106 6.95 28.14 40.77
C GLU A 106 6.33 27.10 39.82
N VAL A 107 6.30 27.40 38.53
CA VAL A 107 5.84 26.47 37.49
C VAL A 107 7.06 25.81 36.86
N ASP A 108 7.17 24.49 36.99
CA ASP A 108 8.05 23.67 36.16
C ASP A 108 7.42 23.55 34.77
N ALA A 109 7.98 24.31 33.83
CA ALA A 109 7.43 24.46 32.49
C ALA A 109 7.57 23.21 31.62
N ALA A 110 8.52 22.31 31.93
CA ALA A 110 8.73 21.08 31.18
C ALA A 110 7.87 19.93 31.71
N ALA A 111 7.62 19.91 33.03
CA ALA A 111 6.82 18.88 33.67
C ALA A 111 5.32 19.21 33.78
N ASN A 112 4.90 20.42 33.37
CA ASN A 112 3.55 20.96 33.59
C ASN A 112 3.12 20.88 35.07
N ARG A 113 4.02 21.24 36.00
CA ARG A 113 3.76 21.10 37.44
C ARG A 113 4.01 22.38 38.21
N VAL A 114 3.18 22.64 39.22
CA VAL A 114 3.45 23.64 40.24
C VAL A 114 4.32 23.00 41.32
N VAL A 115 5.54 23.51 41.47
CA VAL A 115 6.53 23.01 42.44
C VAL A 115 6.87 24.10 43.46
N PRO A 116 7.36 23.75 44.66
CA PRO A 116 7.87 24.76 45.61
C PRO A 116 9.09 25.46 45.02
N ALA A 117 9.16 26.79 45.13
CA ALA A 117 10.29 27.54 44.56
C ALA A 117 11.61 27.20 45.29
N LEU A 118 12.61 26.71 44.54
CA LEU A 118 13.91 26.29 45.09
C LEU A 118 14.78 27.46 45.57
N ALA A 119 14.56 28.67 45.04
CA ALA A 119 15.28 29.89 45.40
C ALA A 119 14.34 30.87 46.11
N ALA A 120 14.04 30.62 47.39
CA ALA A 120 13.40 31.61 48.24
C ALA A 120 14.42 32.71 48.63
N GLY A 121 14.71 33.62 47.70
CA GLY A 121 15.42 34.88 47.98
C GLY A 121 14.55 35.95 48.67
N ALA A 122 13.28 35.66 48.96
CA ALA A 122 12.39 36.52 49.70
C ALA A 122 11.47 35.65 50.57
N GLY A 123 11.33 35.98 51.85
CA GLY A 123 10.67 35.16 52.89
C GLY A 123 9.16 34.94 52.75
N VAL A 124 8.68 34.48 51.59
CA VAL A 124 7.30 34.05 51.37
C VAL A 124 7.17 32.57 51.76
N PRO A 125 6.37 32.22 52.78
CA PRO A 125 6.19 30.83 53.17
C PRO A 125 5.39 30.06 52.11
N VAL A 126 5.88 28.88 51.73
CA VAL A 126 5.21 27.99 50.78
C VAL A 126 3.85 27.55 51.32
N ARG A 127 2.76 27.93 50.64
CA ARG A 127 1.40 27.53 51.03
C ARG A 127 1.00 26.22 50.37
N ARG A 128 1.46 25.11 50.94
CA ARG A 128 1.23 23.74 50.39
C ARG A 128 -0.26 23.40 50.19
N SER A 129 -1.17 23.95 51.00
CA SER A 129 -2.61 23.75 50.85
C SER A 129 -3.19 24.35 49.56
N SER A 130 -2.52 25.35 48.98
CA SER A 130 -2.98 26.04 47.76
C SER A 130 -2.45 25.40 46.47
N MET A 131 -1.42 24.54 46.56
CA MET A 131 -0.79 23.91 45.40
C MET A 131 -1.76 23.09 44.52
N PRO A 132 -2.71 22.29 45.08
CA PRO A 132 -3.66 21.55 44.24
C PRO A 132 -4.57 22.46 43.42
N ALA A 133 -5.00 23.59 44.00
CA ALA A 133 -5.86 24.55 43.29
C ALA A 133 -5.08 25.30 42.19
N LEU A 134 -3.81 25.61 42.42
CA LEU A 134 -2.92 26.21 41.42
C LEU A 134 -2.59 25.22 40.29
N GLN A 135 -2.37 23.95 40.63
CA GLN A 135 -2.17 22.88 39.64
C GLN A 135 -3.41 22.71 38.76
N ALA A 136 -4.61 22.65 39.34
CA ALA A 136 -5.85 22.53 38.56
C ALA A 136 -6.06 23.70 37.59
N ARG A 137 -5.68 24.93 37.98
CA ARG A 137 -5.68 26.09 37.08
C ARG A 137 -4.65 25.95 35.95
N LEU A 138 -3.48 25.39 36.24
CA LEU A 138 -2.45 25.12 35.23
C LEU A 138 -2.92 24.05 34.23
N ASP A 139 -3.48 22.95 34.74
CA ASP A 139 -3.98 21.83 33.93
C ASP A 139 -5.09 22.32 32.98
N SER A 140 -6.03 23.12 33.48
CA SER A 140 -7.09 23.71 32.64
C SER A 140 -6.55 24.65 31.56
N LEU A 141 -5.46 25.38 31.84
CA LEU A 141 -4.81 26.26 30.86
C LEU A 141 -4.11 25.46 29.77
N VAL A 142 -3.41 24.38 30.13
CA VAL A 142 -2.78 23.46 29.16
C VAL A 142 -3.83 22.78 28.29
N GLU A 143 -4.96 22.36 28.87
CA GLU A 143 -6.07 21.78 28.12
C GLU A 143 -6.70 22.78 27.11
N GLN A 144 -6.85 24.04 27.52
CA GLN A 144 -7.30 25.11 26.62
C GLN A 144 -6.29 25.36 25.49
N ALA A 145 -4.98 25.29 25.79
CA ALA A 145 -3.91 25.38 24.80
C ALA A 145 -3.95 24.22 23.79
N ASP A 146 -4.07 22.99 24.26
CA ASP A 146 -4.26 21.81 23.40
C ASP A 146 -5.51 21.97 22.51
N SER A 147 -6.59 22.53 23.05
CA SER A 147 -7.81 22.79 22.28
C SER A 147 -7.59 23.82 21.17
N VAL A 148 -6.90 24.93 21.46
CA VAL A 148 -6.58 25.96 20.45
C VAL A 148 -5.67 25.40 19.36
N ASP A 149 -4.66 24.60 19.71
CA ASP A 149 -3.75 23.97 18.75
C ASP A 149 -4.49 22.97 17.84
N VAL A 150 -5.32 22.09 18.42
CA VAL A 150 -6.14 21.14 17.67
C VAL A 150 -7.15 21.85 16.77
N GLN A 151 -7.78 22.93 17.24
CA GLN A 151 -8.72 23.71 16.43
C GLN A 151 -8.02 24.46 15.29
N LEU A 152 -6.81 24.97 15.52
CA LEU A 152 -6.01 25.58 14.46
C LEU A 152 -5.60 24.52 13.43
N ALA A 153 -5.10 23.37 13.86
CA ALA A 153 -4.75 22.26 12.98
C ALA A 153 -5.97 21.77 12.19
N ALA A 154 -7.11 21.57 12.86
CA ALA A 154 -8.36 21.21 12.21
C ALA A 154 -8.82 22.29 11.23
N GLY A 155 -8.74 23.57 11.57
CA GLY A 155 -9.09 24.67 10.67
C GLY A 155 -8.19 24.75 9.44
N LEU A 156 -6.89 24.52 9.60
CA LEU A 156 -5.92 24.45 8.50
C LEU A 156 -6.09 23.18 7.65
N LEU A 157 -6.64 22.09 8.21
CA LEU A 157 -6.90 20.85 7.48
C LEU A 157 -8.31 20.79 6.85
N SER A 158 -9.28 21.50 7.44
CA SER A 158 -10.68 21.54 7.00
C SER A 158 -10.92 22.65 5.97
N ASP A 159 -10.23 23.78 6.11
CA ASP A 159 -10.34 24.94 5.20
C ASP A 159 -9.04 25.21 4.42
N GLY A 160 -7.98 24.43 4.66
CA GLY A 160 -6.70 24.54 3.96
C GLY A 160 -6.44 23.37 3.03
N SER A 161 -7.30 23.19 2.04
CA SER A 161 -6.74 23.00 0.70
C SER A 161 -5.80 24.17 0.48
N VAL A 162 -4.49 23.91 0.49
CA VAL A 162 -3.51 24.83 -0.06
C VAL A 162 -4.07 25.27 -1.41
N GLY A 163 -4.58 26.50 -1.48
CA GLY A 163 -5.18 27.01 -2.72
C GLY A 163 -4.19 26.75 -3.85
N PRO A 164 -4.67 26.48 -5.08
CA PRO A 164 -3.87 25.94 -6.15
C PRO A 164 -2.58 26.76 -6.25
N ALA A 165 -1.43 26.06 -6.16
CA ALA A 165 -0.36 26.42 -7.07
C ALA A 165 -1.05 26.59 -8.43
N VAL A 166 -0.83 27.73 -9.12
CA VAL A 166 -1.30 27.93 -10.50
C VAL A 166 -1.30 26.56 -11.15
N PRO A 167 -2.46 25.95 -11.50
CA PRO A 167 -2.49 24.54 -11.84
C PRO A 167 -1.39 24.34 -12.85
N SER A 168 -0.46 23.44 -12.55
CA SER A 168 0.62 23.13 -13.50
C SER A 168 -0.04 23.05 -14.88
N PRO A 169 0.51 23.65 -15.96
CA PRO A 169 -0.18 23.71 -17.25
C PRO A 169 -0.72 22.35 -17.73
N LEU A 170 -0.14 21.25 -17.24
CA LEU A 170 -0.63 19.87 -17.30
C LEU A 170 -2.08 19.66 -16.78
N LEU A 171 -2.49 20.27 -15.66
CA LEU A 171 -3.81 20.10 -15.04
C LEU A 171 -4.87 21.10 -15.55
N ALA A 172 -4.45 22.18 -16.21
CA ALA A 172 -5.35 23.19 -16.80
C ALA A 172 -5.98 22.74 -18.13
N THR A 173 -5.46 21.66 -18.72
CA THR A 173 -5.92 21.14 -20.02
C THR A 173 -6.51 19.74 -19.84
N PRO A 174 -7.79 19.50 -20.18
CA PRO A 174 -8.38 18.16 -20.13
C PRO A 174 -7.60 17.11 -20.92
N ALA A 175 -6.79 17.56 -21.89
CA ALA A 175 -6.03 16.76 -22.83
C ALA A 175 -4.57 16.48 -22.44
N ALA A 176 -4.04 16.99 -21.31
CA ALA A 176 -2.68 16.62 -20.93
C ALA A 176 -2.66 15.19 -20.39
N ALA A 177 -2.00 14.30 -21.14
CA ALA A 177 -1.76 12.92 -20.72
C ALA A 177 -0.80 12.90 -19.52
N LEU A 178 -1.08 12.05 -18.55
CA LEU A 178 -0.13 11.75 -17.48
C LEU A 178 1.05 10.98 -18.09
N PRO A 179 2.29 11.14 -17.59
CA PRO A 179 3.43 10.37 -18.07
C PRO A 179 3.18 8.87 -17.88
N GLU A 180 3.32 8.07 -18.94
CA GLU A 180 3.25 6.61 -18.84
C GLU A 180 4.48 6.02 -18.15
N ASP A 181 5.64 6.68 -18.30
CA ASP A 181 6.87 6.27 -17.63
C ASP A 181 6.71 6.35 -16.10
N PRO A 182 6.93 5.24 -15.38
CA PRO A 182 6.71 5.19 -13.93
C PRO A 182 7.54 6.22 -13.15
N ARG A 183 8.80 6.47 -13.53
CA ARG A 183 9.66 7.43 -12.83
C ARG A 183 9.19 8.86 -13.08
N ALA A 184 8.89 9.21 -14.33
CA ALA A 184 8.38 10.53 -14.68
C ALA A 184 7.03 10.83 -14.01
N PHE A 185 6.17 9.82 -13.85
CA PHE A 185 4.94 9.96 -13.09
C PHE A 185 5.21 10.16 -11.60
N HIS A 186 6.10 9.38 -10.99
CA HIS A 186 6.49 9.54 -9.59
C HIS A 186 6.98 10.96 -9.31
N ASP A 187 7.90 11.46 -10.14
CA ASP A 187 8.46 12.82 -10.03
C ASP A 187 7.38 13.92 -10.21
N LEU A 188 6.38 13.67 -11.06
CA LEU A 188 5.22 14.55 -11.17
C LEU A 188 4.39 14.48 -9.88
N TRP A 189 4.02 13.28 -9.44
CA TRP A 189 3.16 13.04 -8.29
C TRP A 189 3.70 13.65 -7.00
N GLN A 190 5.01 13.57 -6.77
CA GLN A 190 5.67 14.16 -5.61
C GLN A 190 5.58 15.68 -5.57
N ARG A 191 5.46 16.33 -6.73
CA ARG A 191 5.30 17.81 -6.84
C ARG A 191 3.86 18.27 -6.70
N LEU A 192 2.88 17.37 -6.80
CA LEU A 192 1.48 17.71 -6.68
C LEU A 192 1.07 17.95 -5.23
N SER A 193 0.27 18.97 -5.01
CA SER A 193 -0.49 19.14 -3.77
C SER A 193 -1.57 18.07 -3.63
N THR A 194 -2.03 17.81 -2.41
CA THR A 194 -3.16 16.90 -2.16
C THR A 194 -4.40 17.27 -2.98
N ALA A 195 -4.70 18.57 -3.11
CA ALA A 195 -5.83 19.05 -3.91
C ALA A 195 -5.67 18.71 -5.41
N GLU A 196 -4.47 18.82 -5.97
CA GLU A 196 -4.20 18.43 -7.36
C GLU A 196 -4.28 16.92 -7.56
N ARG A 197 -3.80 16.13 -6.60
CA ARG A 197 -3.94 14.66 -6.60
C ARG A 197 -5.41 14.25 -6.53
N ASP A 198 -6.21 14.92 -5.71
CA ASP A 198 -7.66 14.68 -5.61
C ASP A 198 -8.40 15.06 -6.89
N LEU A 199 -7.98 16.13 -7.59
CA LEU A 199 -8.53 16.48 -8.90
C LEU A 199 -8.21 15.42 -9.96
N LEU A 200 -6.98 14.88 -9.94
CA LEU A 200 -6.62 13.79 -10.83
C LEU A 200 -7.43 12.52 -10.55
N TYR A 201 -7.64 12.19 -9.28
CA TYR A 201 -8.52 11.09 -8.87
C TYR A 201 -9.98 11.30 -9.33
N GLN A 202 -10.51 12.51 -9.21
CA GLN A 202 -11.87 12.82 -9.69
C GLN A 202 -12.01 12.66 -11.21
N ARG A 203 -10.93 12.89 -11.97
CA ARG A 203 -10.90 12.68 -13.42
C ARG A 203 -10.79 11.20 -13.77
N ASP A 204 -9.98 10.46 -13.02
CA ASP A 204 -9.72 9.05 -13.22
C ASP A 204 -9.54 8.35 -11.86
N PRO A 205 -10.60 7.68 -11.34
CA PRO A 205 -10.51 6.94 -10.09
C PRO A 205 -9.50 5.78 -10.12
N GLY A 206 -9.14 5.30 -11.32
CA GLY A 206 -8.12 4.27 -11.53
C GLY A 206 -6.68 4.76 -11.35
N ILE A 207 -6.47 6.06 -11.11
CA ILE A 207 -5.12 6.63 -10.97
C ILE A 207 -4.31 5.97 -9.85
N GLY A 208 -4.96 5.44 -8.81
CA GLY A 208 -4.32 4.68 -7.74
C GLY A 208 -3.52 3.46 -8.24
N ASN A 209 -3.85 2.95 -9.43
CA ASN A 209 -3.17 1.81 -10.05
C ASN A 209 -1.92 2.21 -10.84
N HIS A 210 -1.65 3.50 -11.06
CA HIS A 210 -0.52 3.95 -11.87
C HIS A 210 0.82 3.39 -11.35
N PRO A 211 1.67 2.74 -12.16
CA PRO A 211 2.88 2.06 -11.68
C PRO A 211 3.84 2.97 -10.91
N GLY A 212 3.97 4.24 -11.33
CA GLY A 212 4.80 5.24 -10.67
C GLY A 212 4.22 5.87 -9.40
N MET A 213 3.03 5.47 -8.95
CA MET A 213 2.44 6.04 -7.74
C MET A 213 3.08 5.42 -6.49
N PRO A 214 3.58 6.21 -5.52
CA PRO A 214 4.04 5.67 -4.24
C PRO A 214 2.89 5.00 -3.49
N ALA A 215 3.16 3.98 -2.68
CA ALA A 215 2.16 3.45 -1.75
C ALA A 215 1.58 4.57 -0.86
N GLY A 216 2.42 5.55 -0.54
CA GLY A 216 2.04 6.84 0.06
C GLY A 216 2.21 6.85 1.57
N SER A 217 1.87 7.97 2.19
CA SER A 217 1.83 8.11 3.64
C SER A 217 0.61 8.96 4.04
N PRO A 218 0.26 9.02 5.35
CA PRO A 218 -0.78 9.92 5.81
C PRO A 218 -0.57 11.40 5.42
N PHE A 219 0.68 11.81 5.18
CA PHE A 219 1.04 13.19 4.81
C PHE A 219 1.25 13.38 3.30
N ALA A 220 1.41 12.29 2.54
CA ALA A 220 1.58 12.30 1.10
C ALA A 220 0.76 11.16 0.48
N PRO A 221 -0.53 11.39 0.19
CA PRO A 221 -1.42 10.36 -0.35
C PRO A 221 -0.88 9.71 -1.63
N GLY A 222 -1.03 8.40 -1.71
CA GLY A 222 -0.60 7.55 -2.82
C GLY A 222 -1.58 6.40 -3.04
N LYS A 223 -1.09 5.24 -3.50
CA LYS A 223 -1.91 4.08 -3.89
C LYS A 223 -2.92 3.70 -2.81
N ASP A 224 -2.47 3.57 -1.56
CA ASP A 224 -3.33 3.11 -0.46
C ASP A 224 -4.51 4.05 -0.23
N HIS A 225 -4.26 5.37 -0.22
CA HIS A 225 -5.31 6.36 -0.01
C HIS A 225 -6.35 6.33 -1.13
N TYR A 226 -5.91 6.44 -2.39
CA TYR A 226 -6.81 6.54 -3.53
C TYR A 226 -7.51 5.22 -3.85
N ASN A 227 -6.85 4.07 -3.68
CA ASN A 227 -7.49 2.78 -3.86
C ASN A 227 -8.50 2.46 -2.76
N ARG A 228 -8.25 2.86 -1.49
CA ARG A 228 -9.25 2.70 -0.41
C ARG A 228 -10.45 3.61 -0.62
N ARG A 229 -10.25 4.83 -1.12
CA ARG A 229 -11.33 5.72 -1.52
C ARG A 229 -12.15 5.09 -2.65
N HIS A 230 -11.47 4.57 -3.67
CA HIS A 230 -12.12 3.90 -4.79
C HIS A 230 -12.87 2.64 -4.34
N LEU A 231 -12.31 1.85 -3.43
CA LEU A 231 -12.97 0.69 -2.82
C LEU A 231 -14.30 1.07 -2.17
N ALA A 232 -14.33 2.14 -1.36
CA ALA A 232 -15.55 2.59 -0.71
C ALA A 232 -16.63 3.03 -1.72
N GLU A 233 -16.22 3.73 -2.78
CA GLU A 233 -17.11 4.18 -3.85
C GLU A 233 -17.64 3.01 -4.70
N GLU A 234 -16.78 2.04 -5.02
CA GLU A 234 -17.15 0.81 -5.73
C GLU A 234 -18.05 -0.09 -4.89
N LEU A 235 -17.79 -0.23 -3.59
CA LEU A 235 -18.62 -1.02 -2.69
C LEU A 235 -20.06 -0.46 -2.62
N GLN A 236 -20.21 0.86 -2.53
CA GLN A 236 -21.52 1.52 -2.57
C GLN A 236 -22.23 1.31 -3.92
N ARG A 237 -21.51 1.51 -5.04
CA ARG A 237 -22.05 1.30 -6.38
C ARG A 237 -22.45 -0.15 -6.63
N ALA A 238 -21.60 -1.09 -6.25
CA ALA A 238 -21.83 -2.53 -6.36
C ALA A 238 -23.04 -2.99 -5.54
N ALA A 239 -23.18 -2.48 -4.32
CA ALA A 239 -24.33 -2.80 -3.47
C ALA A 239 -25.65 -2.25 -4.04
N ALA A 240 -25.64 -1.04 -4.59
CA ALA A 240 -26.82 -0.43 -5.21
C ALA A 240 -27.21 -1.10 -6.54
N ALA A 241 -26.22 -1.51 -7.33
CA ALA A 241 -26.44 -2.10 -8.66
C ALA A 241 -26.59 -3.62 -8.66
N GLY A 242 -26.30 -4.31 -7.54
CA GLY A 242 -26.22 -5.77 -7.50
C GLY A 242 -25.07 -6.32 -8.35
N SER A 243 -23.90 -5.66 -8.30
CA SER A 243 -22.73 -6.04 -9.11
C SER A 243 -22.19 -7.42 -8.73
N GLN A 244 -21.64 -8.14 -9.71
CA GLN A 244 -20.93 -9.40 -9.52
C GLN A 244 -19.70 -9.27 -8.62
N HIS A 245 -19.05 -8.10 -8.58
CA HIS A 245 -17.85 -7.85 -7.77
C HIS A 245 -18.17 -7.56 -6.29
N LEU A 246 -19.45 -7.50 -5.89
CA LEU A 246 -19.81 -7.11 -4.52
C LEU A 246 -19.18 -8.03 -3.46
N ALA A 247 -19.16 -9.34 -3.71
CA ALA A 247 -18.56 -10.30 -2.78
C ALA A 247 -17.05 -10.10 -2.63
N ASP A 248 -16.35 -9.85 -3.74
CA ASP A 248 -14.92 -9.57 -3.76
C ASP A 248 -14.59 -8.26 -3.02
N LEU A 249 -15.33 -7.18 -3.31
CA LEU A 249 -15.15 -5.88 -2.66
C LEU A 249 -15.40 -5.98 -1.14
N GLN A 250 -16.44 -6.71 -0.72
CA GLN A 250 -16.74 -6.94 0.69
C GLN A 250 -15.65 -7.76 1.39
N ALA A 251 -15.10 -8.77 0.73
CA ALA A 251 -14.00 -9.56 1.30
C ALA A 251 -12.72 -8.73 1.47
N LEU A 252 -12.39 -7.91 0.47
CA LEU A 252 -11.26 -6.99 0.52
C LEU A 252 -11.42 -5.95 1.64
N ASP A 253 -12.60 -5.34 1.75
CA ASP A 253 -12.90 -4.34 2.79
C ASP A 253 -12.81 -4.94 4.20
N ARG A 254 -13.35 -6.15 4.43
CA ARG A 254 -13.21 -6.88 5.70
C ARG A 254 -11.75 -7.16 6.04
N ALA A 255 -10.97 -7.66 5.08
CA ALA A 255 -9.55 -7.98 5.29
C ALA A 255 -8.74 -6.72 5.65
N LEU A 256 -8.93 -5.61 4.93
CA LEU A 256 -8.26 -4.34 5.20
C LEU A 256 -8.68 -3.71 6.54
N THR A 257 -9.94 -3.90 6.94
CA THR A 257 -10.45 -3.46 8.25
C THR A 257 -9.84 -4.27 9.40
N ALA A 258 -9.71 -5.59 9.22
CA ALA A 258 -9.06 -6.47 10.20
C ALA A 258 -7.55 -6.19 10.34
N HIS A 259 -6.92 -5.68 9.28
CA HIS A 259 -5.48 -5.42 9.23
C HIS A 259 -5.18 -3.96 8.83
N PRO A 260 -5.38 -2.98 9.72
CA PRO A 260 -5.24 -1.55 9.38
C PRO A 260 -3.82 -1.13 8.97
N GLY A 261 -2.80 -1.94 9.27
CA GLY A 261 -1.42 -1.72 8.82
C GLY A 261 -1.11 -2.21 7.40
N ILE A 262 -2.08 -2.79 6.69
CA ILE A 262 -1.95 -3.24 5.31
C ILE A 262 -2.26 -2.10 4.35
N ARG A 263 -1.44 -1.96 3.30
CA ARG A 263 -1.61 -0.94 2.27
C ARG A 263 -2.21 -1.55 1.00
N LEU A 264 -3.22 -0.91 0.42
CA LEU A 264 -3.85 -1.34 -0.84
C LEU A 264 -3.14 -0.73 -2.06
N LEU A 265 -2.39 -1.54 -2.80
CA LEU A 265 -1.53 -1.11 -3.91
C LEU A 265 -2.19 -1.15 -5.30
N LEU A 266 -3.18 -2.00 -5.47
CA LEU A 266 -3.94 -2.16 -6.72
C LEU A 266 -5.40 -2.44 -6.37
N LEU A 267 -6.31 -1.82 -7.11
CA LEU A 267 -7.73 -2.15 -7.13
C LEU A 267 -8.27 -1.95 -8.55
N ASP A 268 -8.59 -3.02 -9.25
CA ASP A 268 -9.17 -2.95 -10.60
C ASP A 268 -10.51 -3.70 -10.64
N THR A 269 -11.57 -2.95 -11.01
CA THR A 269 -12.95 -3.41 -11.17
C THR A 269 -13.38 -3.50 -12.65
N GLY A 270 -12.48 -3.22 -13.60
CA GLY A 270 -12.79 -3.17 -15.03
C GLY A 270 -12.91 -4.54 -15.70
N GLY A 271 -12.35 -5.58 -15.09
CA GLY A 271 -12.32 -6.95 -15.61
C GLY A 271 -13.54 -7.81 -15.26
N GLU A 272 -13.51 -9.07 -15.70
CA GLU A 272 -14.51 -10.07 -15.29
C GLU A 272 -14.46 -10.28 -13.77
N ARG A 273 -13.25 -10.28 -13.18
CA ARG A 273 -13.02 -10.42 -11.74
C ARG A 273 -12.37 -9.17 -11.17
N LEU A 274 -12.52 -9.01 -9.86
CA LEU A 274 -11.81 -7.99 -9.11
C LEU A 274 -10.33 -8.36 -9.02
N HIS A 275 -9.44 -7.43 -9.34
CA HIS A 275 -8.01 -7.57 -9.07
C HIS A 275 -7.59 -6.66 -7.92
N ALA A 276 -6.70 -7.17 -7.07
CA ALA A 276 -6.18 -6.44 -5.93
C ALA A 276 -4.75 -6.84 -5.59
N ALA A 277 -3.97 -5.88 -5.11
CA ALA A 277 -2.66 -6.13 -4.52
C ALA A 277 -2.53 -5.36 -3.21
N PHE A 278 -1.92 -5.99 -2.22
CA PHE A 278 -1.81 -5.41 -0.87
C PHE A 278 -0.46 -5.70 -0.25
N ALA A 279 0.04 -4.78 0.56
CA ALA A 279 1.36 -4.86 1.19
C ALA A 279 1.27 -4.89 2.72
N ALA A 280 1.93 -5.88 3.32
CA ALA A 280 2.36 -5.83 4.71
C ALA A 280 3.70 -5.08 4.76
N GLY A 281 3.75 -3.98 5.52
CA GLY A 281 4.92 -3.09 5.55
C GLY A 281 4.84 -1.97 4.52
N ASP A 282 5.91 -1.19 4.39
CA ASP A 282 5.98 -0.04 3.51
C ASP A 282 6.92 -0.32 2.33
N PRO A 283 6.40 -0.58 1.12
CA PRO A 283 7.25 -0.86 -0.04
C PRO A 283 8.05 0.37 -0.49
N ASP A 284 7.61 1.60 -0.17
CA ASP A 284 8.30 2.81 -0.61
C ASP A 284 9.66 2.99 0.10
N THR A 285 9.81 2.41 1.29
CA THR A 285 10.99 2.58 2.15
C THR A 285 11.66 1.27 2.56
N ALA A 286 11.04 0.11 2.31
CA ALA A 286 11.61 -1.18 2.65
C ALA A 286 12.94 -1.45 1.91
N ALA A 287 13.89 -2.05 2.61
CA ALA A 287 15.13 -2.56 1.99
C ALA A 287 14.85 -3.82 1.15
N HIS A 288 13.89 -4.63 1.60
CA HIS A 288 13.48 -5.88 0.96
C HIS A 288 12.00 -5.86 0.62
N ILE A 289 11.66 -6.23 -0.61
CA ILE A 289 10.28 -6.32 -1.09
C ILE A 289 10.07 -7.73 -1.65
N SER A 290 8.99 -8.39 -1.27
CA SER A 290 8.53 -9.62 -1.91
C SER A 290 7.17 -9.44 -2.57
N VAL A 291 6.95 -10.08 -3.70
CA VAL A 291 5.66 -10.09 -4.40
C VAL A 291 5.28 -11.53 -4.70
N THR A 292 4.17 -11.98 -4.12
CA THR A 292 3.63 -13.34 -4.30
C THR A 292 2.51 -13.34 -5.32
N THR A 293 2.74 -14.04 -6.43
CA THR A 293 1.78 -14.31 -7.50
C THR A 293 1.13 -15.67 -7.27
N PRO A 294 -0.19 -15.73 -7.05
CA PRO A 294 -0.90 -16.96 -6.69
C PRO A 294 -1.22 -17.81 -7.92
N GLY A 295 -1.75 -19.01 -7.69
CA GLY A 295 -2.11 -19.98 -8.73
C GLY A 295 -3.60 -20.04 -9.08
N LEU A 296 -4.01 -21.17 -9.67
CA LEU A 296 -5.39 -21.49 -10.08
C LEU A 296 -6.40 -21.29 -8.93
N ASN A 297 -7.67 -21.04 -9.28
CA ASN A 297 -8.79 -20.83 -8.35
C ASN A 297 -8.64 -19.65 -7.38
N THR A 298 -7.63 -18.80 -7.55
CA THR A 298 -7.46 -17.61 -6.72
C THR A 298 -8.44 -16.52 -7.16
N THR A 299 -9.15 -15.95 -6.20
CA THR A 299 -10.04 -14.79 -6.37
C THR A 299 -9.86 -13.87 -5.18
N VAL A 300 -10.23 -12.60 -5.30
CA VAL A 300 -10.18 -11.68 -4.15
C VAL A 300 -11.11 -12.18 -3.05
N ALA A 301 -12.36 -12.54 -3.37
CA ALA A 301 -13.31 -13.08 -2.41
C ALA A 301 -12.82 -14.34 -1.68
N GLY A 302 -12.15 -15.24 -2.39
CA GLY A 302 -11.76 -16.55 -1.85
C GLY A 302 -10.38 -16.62 -1.21
N SER A 303 -9.49 -15.65 -1.49
CA SER A 303 -8.06 -15.79 -1.15
C SER A 303 -7.44 -14.58 -0.47
N VAL A 304 -8.08 -13.41 -0.48
CA VAL A 304 -7.48 -12.17 0.06
C VAL A 304 -7.04 -12.30 1.52
N GLU A 305 -7.88 -12.87 2.40
CA GLU A 305 -7.58 -13.01 3.83
C GLU A 305 -6.38 -13.94 4.07
N ALA A 306 -6.36 -15.10 3.41
CA ALA A 306 -5.27 -16.06 3.54
C ALA A 306 -3.94 -15.50 3.01
N MET A 307 -3.94 -14.92 1.81
CA MET A 307 -2.74 -14.33 1.22
C MET A 307 -2.24 -13.11 2.02
N MET A 308 -3.13 -12.33 2.64
CA MET A 308 -2.75 -11.24 3.54
C MET A 308 -2.08 -11.77 4.81
N GLY A 309 -2.61 -12.84 5.39
CA GLY A 309 -1.99 -13.55 6.50
C GLY A 309 -0.59 -14.07 6.15
N GLU A 310 -0.44 -14.69 4.97
CA GLU A 310 0.85 -15.17 4.46
C GLU A 310 1.86 -14.03 4.27
N ALA A 311 1.44 -12.89 3.70
CA ALA A 311 2.30 -11.72 3.55
C ALA A 311 2.77 -11.15 4.91
N ILE A 312 1.88 -11.09 5.90
CA ILE A 312 2.22 -10.65 7.27
C ILE A 312 3.23 -11.62 7.90
N ALA A 313 2.99 -12.93 7.79
CA ALA A 313 3.86 -13.96 8.35
C ALA A 313 5.25 -13.94 7.69
N LEU A 314 5.31 -13.90 6.36
CA LEU A 314 6.56 -13.83 5.60
C LEU A 314 7.39 -12.60 5.98
N ARG A 315 6.74 -11.43 6.05
CA ARG A 315 7.40 -10.20 6.53
C ARG A 315 7.99 -10.38 7.93
N GLY A 316 7.21 -10.95 8.86
CA GLY A 316 7.64 -11.17 10.24
C GLY A 316 8.85 -12.10 10.35
N LEU A 317 8.84 -13.19 9.58
CA LEU A 317 9.94 -14.16 9.54
C LEU A 317 11.20 -13.57 8.92
N ALA A 318 11.10 -12.88 7.79
CA ALA A 318 12.23 -12.24 7.13
C ALA A 318 12.86 -11.15 8.03
N ALA A 319 12.03 -10.29 8.64
CA ALA A 319 12.49 -9.30 9.62
C ALA A 319 13.14 -9.96 10.85
N GLY A 320 12.60 -11.09 11.32
CA GLY A 320 13.19 -11.87 12.40
C GLY A 320 14.58 -12.43 12.07
N GLN A 321 14.81 -12.86 10.82
CA GLN A 321 16.14 -13.29 10.37
C GLN A 321 17.12 -12.12 10.24
N LEU A 322 16.68 -10.97 9.74
CA LEU A 322 17.49 -9.74 9.67
C LEU A 322 17.91 -9.25 11.05
N ALA A 323 16.98 -9.27 12.02
CA ALA A 323 17.24 -8.85 13.40
C ALA A 323 18.33 -9.69 14.09
N ARG A 324 18.49 -10.97 13.70
CA ARG A 324 19.51 -11.88 14.23
C ARG A 324 20.82 -11.85 13.43
N THR A 325 20.84 -11.19 12.28
CA THR A 325 22.03 -11.07 11.45
C THR A 325 22.83 -9.83 11.84
N PRO A 326 24.11 -9.96 12.25
CA PRO A 326 24.95 -8.82 12.60
C PRO A 326 24.99 -7.75 11.49
N GLY A 327 24.76 -6.50 11.87
CA GLY A 327 24.79 -5.36 10.93
C GLY A 327 23.50 -5.13 10.12
N ARG A 328 22.56 -6.08 10.10
CA ARG A 328 21.35 -6.02 9.23
C ARG A 328 20.03 -5.75 9.95
N HIS A 329 20.06 -5.63 11.27
CA HIS A 329 18.89 -5.41 12.14
C HIS A 329 18.06 -4.14 11.87
N ARG A 330 18.56 -3.17 11.09
CA ARG A 330 17.82 -1.95 10.72
C ARG A 330 17.09 -2.07 9.39
N GLU A 331 17.32 -3.13 8.64
CA GLU A 331 16.73 -3.33 7.34
C GLU A 331 15.28 -3.77 7.48
N THR A 332 14.40 -3.17 6.68
CA THR A 332 12.96 -3.35 6.75
C THR A 332 12.45 -4.17 5.57
N VAL A 333 11.34 -4.88 5.80
CA VAL A 333 10.73 -5.78 4.81
C VAL A 333 9.29 -5.32 4.52
N ALA A 334 8.92 -5.34 3.25
CA ALA A 334 7.54 -5.29 2.78
C ALA A 334 7.21 -6.57 2.00
N SER A 335 6.06 -7.19 2.28
CA SER A 335 5.60 -8.37 1.56
C SER A 335 4.25 -8.10 0.92
N ILE A 336 4.14 -8.39 -0.38
CA ILE A 336 3.00 -8.05 -1.21
C ILE A 336 2.31 -9.34 -1.69
N GLY A 337 1.00 -9.43 -1.50
CA GLY A 337 0.16 -10.38 -2.24
C GLY A 337 -0.41 -9.71 -3.48
N TRP A 338 -0.29 -10.36 -4.65
CA TRP A 338 -0.71 -9.79 -5.94
C TRP A 338 -1.75 -10.69 -6.63
N ILE A 339 -3.03 -10.37 -6.46
CA ILE A 339 -4.17 -10.99 -7.18
C ILE A 339 -4.49 -10.09 -8.37
N GLY A 340 -3.54 -9.97 -9.30
CA GLY A 340 -3.60 -9.00 -10.41
C GLY A 340 -4.02 -9.58 -11.75
N TYR A 341 -4.60 -10.78 -11.78
CA TYR A 341 -5.02 -11.43 -13.02
C TYR A 341 -6.15 -12.43 -12.79
N ASP A 342 -6.86 -12.77 -13.87
CA ASP A 342 -7.92 -13.77 -13.86
C ASP A 342 -7.33 -15.18 -13.82
N ALA A 343 -6.98 -15.64 -12.61
CA ALA A 343 -6.49 -17.00 -12.40
C ALA A 343 -7.52 -18.03 -12.96
N PRO A 344 -7.08 -19.01 -13.78
CA PRO A 344 -8.02 -19.99 -14.34
C PRO A 344 -8.77 -20.75 -13.23
N GLN A 345 -10.06 -20.98 -13.45
CA GLN A 345 -10.97 -21.61 -12.48
C GLN A 345 -11.35 -23.02 -12.93
N ILE A 346 -11.33 -23.98 -12.00
CA ILE A 346 -11.79 -25.35 -12.21
C ILE A 346 -13.05 -25.56 -11.38
N ARG A 347 -14.20 -25.80 -12.01
CA ARG A 347 -15.45 -26.04 -11.28
C ARG A 347 -15.45 -27.43 -10.64
N PRO A 348 -15.97 -27.59 -9.41
CA PRO A 348 -16.16 -28.89 -8.80
C PRO A 348 -17.07 -29.79 -9.67
N GLY A 349 -16.58 -30.95 -10.10
CA GLY A 349 -17.31 -31.92 -10.92
C GLY A 349 -17.17 -31.76 -12.44
N GLU A 350 -16.55 -30.67 -12.92
CA GLU A 350 -16.11 -30.57 -14.31
C GLU A 350 -14.75 -31.27 -14.45
N GLY A 351 -14.73 -32.40 -15.15
CA GLY A 351 -13.49 -33.09 -15.50
C GLY A 351 -12.65 -32.31 -16.50
N LEU A 352 -11.39 -32.72 -16.69
CA LEU A 352 -10.39 -32.04 -17.53
C LEU A 352 -10.85 -31.74 -18.99
N MET A 353 -11.90 -32.39 -19.49
CA MET A 353 -12.50 -32.06 -20.80
C MET A 353 -12.90 -30.58 -20.91
N ALA A 354 -13.40 -29.95 -19.84
CA ALA A 354 -13.70 -28.52 -19.85
C ALA A 354 -12.44 -27.63 -19.90
N MET A 355 -11.33 -28.07 -19.26
CA MET A 355 -10.03 -27.41 -19.38
C MET A 355 -9.41 -27.60 -20.75
N ALA A 356 -9.59 -28.76 -21.39
CA ALA A 356 -9.12 -29.04 -22.74
C ALA A 356 -9.92 -28.27 -23.80
N GLU A 357 -11.26 -28.18 -23.68
CA GLU A 357 -12.10 -27.33 -24.52
C GLU A 357 -11.75 -25.84 -24.33
N GLY A 358 -11.48 -25.39 -23.09
CA GLY A 358 -10.93 -24.06 -22.79
C GLY A 358 -9.50 -23.83 -23.32
N ALA A 359 -8.67 -24.88 -23.39
CA ALA A 359 -7.32 -24.85 -23.95
C ALA A 359 -7.31 -24.88 -25.50
N VAL A 360 -8.32 -25.49 -26.14
CA VAL A 360 -8.56 -25.35 -27.59
C VAL A 360 -9.13 -23.96 -27.90
N GLY A 361 -9.84 -23.37 -26.94
CA GLY A 361 -10.32 -21.99 -26.96
C GLY A 361 -9.28 -20.93 -26.61
N VAL A 362 -8.06 -20.94 -27.20
CA VAL A 362 -7.17 -19.76 -27.34
C VAL A 362 -6.80 -18.96 -26.05
N GLY A 363 -7.14 -19.44 -24.85
CA GLY A 363 -7.28 -18.58 -23.65
C GLY A 363 -6.12 -18.60 -22.66
N HIS A 364 -5.54 -19.76 -22.31
CA HIS A 364 -4.64 -19.86 -21.15
C HIS A 364 -3.28 -19.18 -21.34
N ASP A 365 -2.59 -19.40 -22.47
CA ASP A 365 -1.31 -18.71 -22.74
C ASP A 365 -1.51 -17.19 -22.92
N ARG A 366 -2.70 -16.78 -23.38
CA ARG A 366 -3.10 -15.36 -23.46
C ARG A 366 -3.34 -14.74 -22.09
N VAL A 367 -3.97 -15.47 -21.16
CA VAL A 367 -4.20 -15.00 -19.79
C VAL A 367 -2.87 -14.84 -19.06
N ALA A 368 -1.98 -15.84 -19.09
CA ALA A 368 -0.66 -15.74 -18.48
C ALA A 368 0.22 -14.68 -19.17
N GLY A 369 0.17 -14.59 -20.51
CA GLY A 369 0.93 -13.59 -21.27
C GLY A 369 0.46 -12.15 -21.07
N GLY A 370 -0.86 -11.92 -20.91
CA GLY A 370 -1.42 -10.62 -20.53
C GLY A 370 -1.05 -10.24 -19.10
N ALA A 371 -1.29 -11.16 -18.15
CA ALA A 371 -0.93 -10.98 -16.74
C ALA A 371 0.57 -10.75 -16.53
N ALA A 372 1.43 -11.34 -17.36
CA ALA A 372 2.87 -11.15 -17.32
C ALA A 372 3.28 -9.70 -17.59
N GLN A 373 2.58 -8.98 -18.48
CA GLN A 373 2.86 -7.58 -18.76
C GLN A 373 2.47 -6.70 -17.57
N ASP A 374 1.31 -6.95 -16.97
CA ASP A 374 0.84 -6.20 -15.81
C ASP A 374 1.73 -6.44 -14.59
N LEU A 375 2.16 -7.69 -14.36
CA LEU A 375 3.08 -8.04 -13.29
C LEU A 375 4.48 -7.44 -13.52
N SER A 376 4.99 -7.46 -14.75
CA SER A 376 6.27 -6.80 -15.09
C SER A 376 6.22 -5.29 -14.84
N ARG A 377 5.13 -4.63 -15.25
CA ARG A 377 4.90 -3.21 -14.96
C ARG A 377 4.75 -2.94 -13.46
N PHE A 378 4.14 -3.85 -12.71
CA PHE A 378 4.03 -3.74 -11.26
C PHE A 378 5.42 -3.79 -10.59
N TYR A 379 6.32 -4.69 -11.01
CA TYR A 379 7.70 -4.73 -10.52
C TYR A 379 8.46 -3.43 -10.81
N ALA A 380 8.43 -2.96 -12.06
CA ALA A 380 9.07 -1.71 -12.45
C ALA A 380 8.50 -0.51 -11.67
N GLY A 381 7.18 -0.48 -11.46
CA GLY A 381 6.49 0.54 -10.68
C GLY A 381 6.96 0.61 -9.23
N LEU A 382 7.12 -0.54 -8.55
CA LEU A 382 7.62 -0.59 -7.18
C LEU A 382 9.01 0.03 -7.05
N GLN A 383 9.91 -0.15 -8.02
CA GLN A 383 11.25 0.45 -7.97
C GLN A 383 11.24 1.93 -8.39
N ALA A 384 10.37 2.29 -9.34
CA ALA A 384 10.22 3.65 -9.83
C ALA A 384 9.60 4.61 -8.79
N ALA A 385 8.76 4.09 -7.90
CA ALA A 385 8.09 4.87 -6.86
C ALA A 385 8.95 5.11 -5.60
N ARG A 386 10.23 4.71 -5.61
CA ARG A 386 11.13 4.75 -4.45
C ARG A 386 12.21 5.82 -4.58
N ASP A 387 12.38 6.60 -3.51
CA ASP A 387 13.40 7.67 -3.40
C ASP A 387 14.68 7.21 -2.68
N VAL A 388 14.64 6.06 -2.00
CA VAL A 388 15.72 5.55 -1.13
C VAL A 388 16.71 4.60 -1.84
N GLY A 389 16.78 4.67 -3.18
CA GLY A 389 17.56 3.73 -4.02
C GLY A 389 16.83 2.39 -4.22
N PRO A 390 17.31 1.48 -5.09
CA PRO A 390 16.59 0.23 -5.43
C PRO A 390 16.51 -0.74 -4.24
N ALA A 391 15.42 -1.49 -4.15
CA ALA A 391 15.20 -2.50 -3.12
C ALA A 391 15.69 -3.86 -3.64
N HIS A 392 16.03 -4.72 -2.70
CA HIS A 392 16.12 -6.14 -2.96
C HIS A 392 14.72 -6.71 -3.22
N LEU A 393 14.38 -6.92 -4.50
CA LEU A 393 13.05 -7.33 -4.93
C LEU A 393 13.01 -8.83 -5.23
N THR A 394 12.18 -9.57 -4.52
CA THR A 394 12.00 -11.02 -4.72
C THR A 394 10.64 -11.31 -5.37
N ALA A 395 10.66 -11.88 -6.57
CA ALA A 395 9.48 -12.37 -7.26
C ALA A 395 9.15 -13.79 -6.79
N ILE A 396 7.93 -14.05 -6.35
CA ILE A 396 7.51 -15.35 -5.82
C ILE A 396 6.33 -15.87 -6.64
N GLY A 397 6.54 -16.98 -7.34
CA GLY A 397 5.49 -17.64 -8.13
C GLY A 397 5.05 -18.95 -7.48
N HIS A 398 3.75 -19.09 -7.23
CA HIS A 398 3.15 -20.34 -6.75
C HIS A 398 2.29 -20.98 -7.83
N SER A 399 2.46 -22.28 -8.06
CA SER A 399 1.59 -23.04 -8.98
C SER A 399 1.54 -22.36 -10.36
N TYR A 400 0.35 -22.10 -10.91
CA TYR A 400 0.18 -21.35 -12.17
C TYR A 400 0.79 -19.94 -12.14
N GLY A 401 0.85 -19.29 -10.97
CA GLY A 401 1.55 -18.02 -10.79
C GLY A 401 3.05 -18.10 -11.05
N SER A 402 3.65 -19.29 -11.01
CA SER A 402 5.04 -19.52 -11.44
C SER A 402 5.23 -19.26 -12.93
N LEU A 403 4.26 -19.68 -13.76
CA LEU A 403 4.29 -19.42 -15.19
C LEU A 403 4.14 -17.93 -15.46
N THR A 404 3.13 -17.29 -14.85
CA THR A 404 2.91 -15.83 -14.96
C THR A 404 4.15 -15.05 -14.54
N THR A 405 4.78 -15.43 -13.42
CA THR A 405 6.00 -14.78 -12.93
C THR A 405 7.18 -15.02 -13.88
N GLY A 406 7.38 -16.25 -14.36
CA GLY A 406 8.44 -16.57 -15.33
C GLY A 406 8.29 -15.79 -16.64
N LEU A 407 7.07 -15.67 -17.16
CA LEU A 407 6.76 -14.85 -18.33
C LEU A 407 6.95 -13.34 -18.06
N ALA A 408 6.62 -12.86 -16.86
CA ALA A 408 6.78 -11.45 -16.49
C ALA A 408 8.26 -11.03 -16.47
N LEU A 409 9.13 -11.89 -15.91
CA LEU A 409 10.59 -11.68 -15.88
C LEU A 409 11.25 -11.77 -17.27
N ARG A 410 10.55 -12.36 -18.24
CA ARG A 410 11.00 -12.44 -19.64
C ARG A 410 10.55 -11.25 -20.49
N GLN A 411 9.67 -10.39 -19.97
CA GLN A 411 9.23 -9.21 -20.71
C GLN A 411 10.42 -8.28 -20.96
N PRO A 412 10.49 -7.62 -22.14
CA PRO A 412 11.54 -6.67 -22.44
C PRO A 412 11.42 -5.43 -21.52
N GLY A 413 12.49 -5.11 -20.81
CA GLY A 413 12.55 -3.98 -19.89
C GLY A 413 13.36 -4.33 -18.65
N GLU A 414 13.79 -3.31 -17.90
CA GLU A 414 14.40 -3.51 -16.59
C GLU A 414 13.27 -3.75 -15.57
N HIS A 415 13.05 -5.02 -15.21
CA HIS A 415 12.10 -5.40 -14.16
C HIS A 415 12.73 -5.26 -12.75
N ASP A 416 14.05 -5.06 -12.65
CA ASP A 416 14.80 -4.80 -11.40
C ASP A 416 14.50 -5.79 -10.25
N VAL A 417 14.18 -7.02 -10.62
CA VAL A 417 14.01 -8.15 -9.70
C VAL A 417 15.39 -8.71 -9.36
N SER A 418 15.66 -8.87 -8.08
CA SER A 418 16.93 -9.39 -7.56
C SER A 418 16.96 -10.91 -7.48
N ASP A 419 15.84 -11.52 -7.07
CA ASP A 419 15.71 -12.98 -6.92
C ASP A 419 14.31 -13.46 -7.33
N ALA A 420 14.24 -14.71 -7.78
CA ALA A 420 12.98 -15.38 -8.06
C ALA A 420 12.86 -16.69 -7.27
N VAL A 421 11.67 -16.94 -6.70
CA VAL A 421 11.33 -18.17 -6.00
C VAL A 421 10.13 -18.83 -6.67
N PHE A 422 10.25 -20.10 -7.05
CA PHE A 422 9.16 -20.87 -7.66
C PHE A 422 8.87 -22.15 -6.87
N TYR A 423 7.60 -22.41 -6.58
CA TYR A 423 7.19 -23.64 -5.90
C TYR A 423 5.82 -24.13 -6.35
N GLY A 424 5.62 -25.44 -6.30
CA GLY A 424 4.46 -26.10 -6.88
C GLY A 424 4.32 -25.85 -8.40
N SER A 425 5.41 -25.53 -9.09
CA SER A 425 5.38 -25.00 -10.47
C SER A 425 5.09 -26.08 -11.52
N PRO A 426 4.15 -25.84 -12.47
CA PRO A 426 3.98 -26.66 -13.67
C PRO A 426 5.04 -26.35 -14.77
N GLY A 427 5.90 -25.36 -14.54
CA GLY A 427 6.80 -24.77 -15.53
C GLY A 427 6.87 -23.24 -15.40
N ILE A 428 7.96 -22.65 -15.89
CA ILE A 428 8.24 -21.20 -15.87
C ILE A 428 8.68 -20.65 -17.24
N GLU A 429 8.68 -21.50 -18.28
CA GLU A 429 9.22 -21.21 -19.62
C GLU A 429 10.65 -20.63 -19.65
N ALA A 430 11.49 -21.03 -18.70
CA ALA A 430 12.90 -20.67 -18.64
C ALA A 430 13.75 -21.88 -18.28
N SER A 431 14.94 -21.96 -18.88
CA SER A 431 15.91 -23.06 -18.65
C SER A 431 17.18 -22.58 -17.97
N ALA A 432 17.47 -21.27 -18.03
CA ALA A 432 18.60 -20.65 -17.37
C ALA A 432 18.18 -19.37 -16.63
N PRO A 433 18.89 -18.98 -15.55
CA PRO A 433 18.61 -17.71 -14.86
C PRO A 433 18.63 -16.49 -15.78
N ALA A 434 19.53 -16.49 -16.78
CA ALA A 434 19.65 -15.42 -17.75
C ALA A 434 18.41 -15.24 -18.63
N ASP A 435 17.60 -16.30 -18.82
CA ASP A 435 16.33 -16.19 -19.54
C ASP A 435 15.34 -15.28 -18.78
N LEU A 436 15.46 -15.22 -17.44
CA LEU A 436 14.63 -14.41 -16.55
C LEU A 436 15.26 -13.05 -16.21
N GLY A 437 16.34 -12.66 -16.90
CA GLY A 437 17.11 -11.45 -16.55
C GLY A 437 17.90 -11.56 -15.24
N LEU A 438 18.09 -12.77 -14.70
CA LEU A 438 18.72 -13.01 -13.40
C LEU A 438 20.10 -13.67 -13.50
N HIS A 439 20.93 -13.44 -12.48
CA HIS A 439 22.23 -14.07 -12.35
C HIS A 439 22.12 -15.50 -11.80
N ARG A 440 23.16 -16.32 -12.03
CA ARG A 440 23.26 -17.64 -11.39
C ARG A 440 23.26 -17.49 -9.87
N GLY A 441 22.49 -18.34 -9.19
CA GLY A 441 22.31 -18.28 -7.74
C GLY A 441 21.12 -17.43 -7.27
N HIS A 442 20.41 -16.76 -8.19
CA HIS A 442 19.27 -15.88 -7.87
C HIS A 442 17.91 -16.45 -8.30
N VAL A 443 17.87 -17.72 -8.67
CA VAL A 443 16.64 -18.44 -9.01
C VAL A 443 16.54 -19.65 -8.10
N TYR A 444 15.54 -19.66 -7.24
CA TYR A 444 15.32 -20.67 -6.22
C TYR A 444 14.05 -21.44 -6.50
N VAL A 445 14.09 -22.74 -6.24
CA VAL A 445 12.99 -23.64 -6.54
C VAL A 445 12.77 -24.61 -5.38
N MET A 446 11.51 -24.97 -5.16
CA MET A 446 11.11 -25.98 -4.18
C MET A 446 10.07 -26.93 -4.78
N ALA A 447 10.21 -28.21 -4.44
CA ALA A 447 9.19 -29.20 -4.69
C ALA A 447 9.11 -30.16 -3.50
N THR A 448 7.92 -30.32 -2.93
CA THR A 448 7.67 -31.37 -1.93
C THR A 448 7.54 -32.73 -2.61
N PRO A 449 8.02 -33.82 -2.00
CA PRO A 449 7.91 -35.18 -2.57
C PRO A 449 6.47 -35.58 -2.92
N ASP A 450 5.51 -35.14 -2.10
CA ASP A 450 4.09 -35.49 -2.21
C ASP A 450 3.28 -34.49 -3.05
N ASP A 451 3.94 -33.56 -3.76
CA ASP A 451 3.23 -32.59 -4.60
C ASP A 451 2.63 -33.27 -5.85
N PRO A 452 1.30 -33.23 -6.05
CA PRO A 452 0.67 -33.76 -7.26
C PRO A 452 1.22 -33.14 -8.56
N ILE A 453 1.86 -31.95 -8.50
CA ILE A 453 2.46 -31.34 -9.68
C ILE A 453 3.61 -32.17 -10.29
N ARG A 454 4.27 -33.04 -9.51
CA ARG A 454 5.27 -33.98 -10.06
C ARG A 454 4.70 -34.86 -11.17
N TRP A 455 3.41 -35.18 -11.10
CA TRP A 455 2.74 -36.03 -12.09
C TRP A 455 2.57 -35.37 -13.46
N VAL A 456 2.66 -34.04 -13.54
CA VAL A 456 2.74 -33.29 -14.80
C VAL A 456 4.00 -33.69 -15.59
N PHE A 457 5.10 -34.02 -14.90
CA PHE A 457 6.39 -34.36 -15.50
C PHE A 457 6.66 -35.87 -15.53
N ASP A 458 6.38 -36.57 -14.43
CA ASP A 458 6.80 -37.96 -14.18
C ASP A 458 5.77 -39.03 -14.62
N GLY A 459 4.52 -38.63 -14.95
CA GLY A 459 3.44 -39.56 -15.30
C GLY A 459 3.56 -40.18 -16.71
N PRO A 460 3.02 -41.40 -16.95
CA PRO A 460 2.83 -41.95 -18.30
C PRO A 460 2.07 -40.98 -19.22
N PRO A 461 2.28 -40.98 -20.55
CA PRO A 461 1.66 -40.01 -21.47
C PRO A 461 0.13 -39.88 -21.34
N ILE A 462 -0.55 -40.96 -20.94
CA ILE A 462 -1.99 -41.03 -20.65
C ILE A 462 -2.38 -40.38 -19.31
N LEU A 463 -1.53 -40.45 -18.29
CA LEU A 463 -1.75 -39.88 -16.95
C LEU A 463 -1.32 -38.39 -16.88
N ARG A 464 -0.45 -37.94 -17.79
CA ARG A 464 -0.14 -36.51 -18.00
C ARG A 464 -1.38 -35.68 -18.35
N ALA A 465 -2.44 -36.35 -18.81
CA ALA A 465 -3.74 -35.79 -19.15
C ALA A 465 -4.80 -35.92 -18.05
N LEU A 466 -4.46 -36.35 -16.83
CA LEU A 466 -5.45 -36.51 -15.74
C LEU A 466 -4.94 -36.00 -14.38
N ALA A 467 -3.77 -35.36 -14.35
CA ALA A 467 -3.06 -34.98 -13.14
C ALA A 467 -3.71 -33.91 -12.21
N PRO A 468 -4.74 -33.10 -12.57
CA PRO A 468 -5.15 -32.05 -11.63
C PRO A 468 -6.24 -32.39 -10.60
N VAL A 469 -6.92 -33.54 -10.62
CA VAL A 469 -8.07 -33.75 -9.70
C VAL A 469 -8.35 -35.22 -9.34
N ILE A 470 -7.56 -35.90 -8.48
CA ILE A 470 -8.05 -37.17 -7.87
C ILE A 470 -7.62 -37.33 -6.40
N PRO A 471 -8.58 -37.38 -5.45
CA PRO A 471 -8.39 -38.05 -4.16
C PRO A 471 -8.76 -39.54 -4.28
N GLY A 472 -7.80 -40.45 -4.07
CA GLY A 472 -8.04 -41.90 -3.99
C GLY A 472 -7.77 -42.71 -5.28
N PRO A 473 -7.73 -44.06 -5.22
CA PRO A 473 -7.20 -44.90 -6.28
C PRO A 473 -8.15 -44.98 -7.48
N VAL A 474 -7.58 -44.97 -8.70
CA VAL A 474 -8.32 -45.03 -9.97
C VAL A 474 -8.41 -46.45 -10.53
N ASP A 475 -9.63 -46.89 -10.86
CA ASP A 475 -9.92 -48.12 -11.59
C ASP A 475 -9.86 -47.94 -13.12
N ASP A 476 -9.55 -49.04 -13.80
CA ASP A 476 -9.00 -49.24 -15.15
C ASP A 476 -9.86 -48.86 -16.40
N ALA A 477 -10.79 -47.91 -16.33
CA ALA A 477 -11.76 -47.70 -17.42
C ALA A 477 -11.73 -46.30 -18.06
N LEU A 478 -10.64 -45.88 -18.70
CA LEU A 478 -10.65 -44.73 -19.65
C LEU A 478 -9.40 -44.71 -20.59
N LEU A 479 -9.33 -45.69 -21.48
CA LEU A 479 -8.35 -45.74 -22.58
C LEU A 479 -8.97 -45.14 -23.86
N GLY A 480 -8.54 -43.95 -24.28
CA GLY A 480 -8.89 -43.47 -25.63
C GLY A 480 -8.80 -41.99 -26.01
N VAL A 481 -7.91 -41.15 -25.44
CA VAL A 481 -7.58 -39.83 -26.06
C VAL A 481 -6.20 -39.34 -25.58
N ALA A 482 -5.13 -39.82 -26.21
CA ALA A 482 -3.75 -39.50 -25.81
C ALA A 482 -3.07 -38.60 -26.85
N GLU A 483 -3.40 -37.29 -26.85
CA GLU A 483 -2.56 -36.21 -27.41
C GLU A 483 -3.10 -34.78 -27.13
N LEU A 484 -3.82 -34.56 -26.02
CA LEU A 484 -4.52 -33.27 -25.77
C LEU A 484 -4.11 -32.53 -24.48
N SER A 485 -3.09 -32.98 -23.74
CA SER A 485 -2.84 -32.51 -22.36
C SER A 485 -1.76 -31.44 -22.16
N GLY A 486 -1.03 -31.01 -23.18
CA GLY A 486 -0.12 -29.86 -23.07
C GLY A 486 1.04 -30.00 -22.06
N ALA A 487 1.31 -31.19 -21.52
CA ALA A 487 2.49 -31.45 -20.70
C ALA A 487 3.76 -31.24 -21.55
N GLY A 488 4.55 -30.22 -21.19
CA GLY A 488 5.69 -29.71 -21.98
C GLY A 488 5.49 -28.33 -22.63
N LYS A 489 4.28 -27.74 -22.58
CA LYS A 489 4.02 -26.39 -23.11
C LYS A 489 4.55 -25.25 -22.23
N PHE A 490 4.71 -25.47 -20.92
CA PHE A 490 5.14 -24.45 -19.95
C PHE A 490 6.65 -24.46 -19.66
N GLY A 491 7.44 -25.16 -20.48
CA GLY A 491 8.89 -25.32 -20.31
C GLY A 491 9.30 -26.50 -19.41
N PRO A 492 10.61 -26.65 -19.12
CA PRO A 492 11.13 -27.75 -18.32
C PRO A 492 10.75 -27.63 -16.84
N ASN A 493 10.79 -28.75 -16.13
CA ASN A 493 10.56 -28.78 -14.67
C ASN A 493 11.62 -27.93 -13.94
N PRO A 494 11.26 -26.81 -13.31
CA PRO A 494 12.23 -25.96 -12.63
C PRO A 494 12.83 -26.66 -11.39
N ALA A 495 12.08 -27.54 -10.73
CA ALA A 495 12.54 -28.26 -9.53
C ALA A 495 13.54 -29.39 -9.83
N GLU A 496 13.79 -29.70 -11.10
CA GLU A 496 14.82 -30.66 -11.52
C GLU A 496 15.93 -29.98 -12.34
N ASN A 497 15.85 -28.66 -12.49
CA ASN A 497 16.82 -27.90 -13.25
C ASN A 497 18.07 -27.60 -12.41
N ALA A 498 19.21 -28.16 -12.81
CA ALA A 498 20.51 -27.97 -12.16
C ALA A 498 21.07 -26.54 -12.27
N ALA A 499 20.50 -25.68 -13.14
CA ALA A 499 20.86 -24.27 -13.23
C ALA A 499 20.22 -23.40 -12.12
N PHE A 500 19.25 -23.95 -11.39
CA PHE A 500 18.52 -23.27 -10.31
C PHE A 500 18.91 -23.82 -8.93
N VAL A 501 18.74 -22.99 -7.92
CA VAL A 501 19.04 -23.33 -6.52
C VAL A 501 17.91 -24.16 -5.93
N GLN A 502 18.20 -25.40 -5.58
CA GLN A 502 17.23 -26.33 -4.98
C GLN A 502 17.18 -26.10 -3.46
N MET A 503 16.03 -25.64 -2.97
CA MET A 503 15.80 -25.42 -1.54
C MET A 503 15.10 -26.63 -0.91
N GLU A 504 15.52 -26.97 0.32
CA GLU A 504 14.96 -28.07 1.09
C GLU A 504 13.50 -27.77 1.50
N THR A 505 12.72 -28.82 1.66
CA THR A 505 11.31 -28.79 2.09
C THR A 505 11.02 -29.76 3.24
N GLN A 506 11.93 -30.71 3.53
CA GLN A 506 11.81 -31.65 4.65
C GLN A 506 12.19 -31.02 5.98
N GLY A 507 11.45 -31.36 7.03
CA GLY A 507 11.62 -30.82 8.37
C GLY A 507 12.99 -31.14 8.97
N MET A 508 13.66 -30.10 9.45
CA MET A 508 14.98 -30.20 10.08
C MET A 508 15.21 -29.01 11.02
N TRP A 509 16.13 -29.18 11.98
CA TRP A 509 16.52 -28.13 12.94
C TRP A 509 15.35 -27.51 13.72
N GLY A 510 14.32 -28.31 14.02
CA GLY A 510 13.10 -27.85 14.70
C GLY A 510 12.08 -27.15 13.81
N LEU A 511 12.32 -27.11 12.49
CA LEU A 511 11.37 -26.65 11.47
C LEU A 511 10.56 -27.85 10.93
N GLU A 512 9.30 -27.59 10.57
CA GLU A 512 8.40 -28.62 10.03
C GLU A 512 8.60 -28.85 8.52
N SER A 513 8.29 -30.05 8.04
CA SER A 513 8.21 -30.33 6.61
C SER A 513 7.08 -29.53 5.95
N ALA A 514 7.25 -29.16 4.69
CA ALA A 514 6.13 -28.82 3.82
C ALA A 514 5.55 -30.10 3.17
N SER A 515 4.23 -30.17 3.00
CA SER A 515 3.56 -31.33 2.41
C SER A 515 2.35 -30.89 1.60
N GLY A 516 2.32 -31.20 0.31
CA GLY A 516 1.19 -30.88 -0.57
C GLY A 516 1.30 -29.52 -1.25
N HIS A 517 0.43 -29.31 -2.24
CA HIS A 517 0.60 -28.26 -3.26
C HIS A 517 0.52 -26.81 -2.75
N SER A 518 -0.17 -26.56 -1.63
CA SER A 518 -0.43 -25.21 -1.11
C SER A 518 0.19 -24.94 0.28
N GLU A 519 0.94 -25.89 0.84
CA GLU A 519 1.44 -25.81 2.23
C GLU A 519 2.85 -25.20 2.36
N TYR A 520 3.47 -24.75 1.25
CA TYR A 520 4.84 -24.24 1.25
C TYR A 520 5.03 -22.96 2.11
N PRO A 521 4.20 -21.91 2.00
CA PRO A 521 4.38 -20.67 2.77
C PRO A 521 3.64 -20.66 4.11
N ARG A 522 2.88 -21.70 4.46
CA ARG A 522 2.04 -21.69 5.66
C ARG A 522 2.87 -21.84 6.94
N ALA A 523 2.52 -21.06 7.96
CA ALA A 523 2.97 -21.32 9.33
C ALA A 523 2.59 -22.76 9.72
N GLY A 524 3.49 -23.46 10.39
CA GLY A 524 3.27 -24.80 10.92
C GLY A 524 2.24 -24.80 12.06
N GLY A 525 1.54 -25.92 12.18
CA GLY A 525 0.33 -26.09 12.99
C GLY A 525 -0.95 -25.77 12.22
N GLY A 526 -1.82 -26.77 12.02
CA GLY A 526 -3.05 -26.67 11.24
C GLY A 526 -3.95 -25.51 11.68
N ALA A 527 -4.18 -24.57 10.77
CA ALA A 527 -5.17 -23.53 10.92
C ALA A 527 -6.58 -24.11 10.76
N SER A 528 -7.11 -24.74 11.81
CA SER A 528 -8.52 -24.64 12.14
C SER A 528 -8.67 -23.61 13.25
N GLU A 529 -9.57 -22.65 13.06
CA GLU A 529 -10.10 -21.65 14.00
C GLU A 529 -9.88 -21.93 15.51
N ALA A 530 -8.68 -21.68 16.02
CA ALA A 530 -8.38 -21.40 17.42
C ALA A 530 -6.89 -21.13 17.55
N ALA A 531 -6.51 -19.91 17.93
CA ALA A 531 -5.14 -19.61 18.32
C ALA A 531 -4.75 -20.50 19.52
N PRO A 532 -3.68 -21.32 19.44
CA PRO A 532 -3.21 -22.05 20.61
C PRO A 532 -2.55 -21.08 21.59
N SER A 533 -2.82 -21.28 22.88
CA SER A 533 -2.42 -20.41 23.99
C SER A 533 -0.92 -20.35 24.28
N ASP A 534 -0.09 -21.12 23.56
CA ASP A 534 1.33 -21.32 23.87
C ASP A 534 2.24 -20.99 22.67
N GLY A 535 2.13 -19.78 22.12
CA GLY A 535 3.24 -18.94 21.59
C GLY A 535 4.27 -19.45 20.56
N ALA A 536 4.22 -20.70 20.09
CA ALA A 536 5.16 -21.24 19.10
C ALA A 536 4.40 -21.93 17.98
N SER A 537 3.91 -21.15 17.01
CA SER A 537 3.64 -21.70 15.68
C SER A 537 4.97 -22.22 15.12
N SER A 538 5.07 -23.52 14.91
CA SER A 538 6.23 -24.14 14.26
C SER A 538 6.42 -23.51 12.88
N VAL A 539 7.65 -23.20 12.48
CA VAL A 539 7.91 -22.62 11.15
C VAL A 539 8.27 -23.77 10.20
N ARG A 540 7.70 -23.80 8.99
CA ARG A 540 8.07 -24.80 7.98
C ARG A 540 9.40 -24.44 7.32
N VAL A 541 10.16 -25.45 6.90
CA VAL A 541 11.45 -25.26 6.19
C VAL A 541 11.27 -24.43 4.93
N ALA A 542 10.22 -24.70 4.14
CA ALA A 542 9.91 -23.93 2.94
C ALA A 542 9.68 -22.44 3.26
N THR A 543 8.89 -22.11 4.28
CA THR A 543 8.63 -20.71 4.67
C THR A 543 9.88 -20.03 5.22
N HIS A 544 10.71 -20.75 5.99
CA HIS A 544 12.02 -20.26 6.46
C HIS A 544 12.95 -19.93 5.29
N ASN A 545 13.01 -20.80 4.27
CA ASN A 545 13.81 -20.61 3.08
C ASN A 545 13.34 -19.42 2.25
N ILE A 546 12.03 -19.28 2.01
CA ILE A 546 11.47 -18.09 1.33
C ILE A 546 11.84 -16.82 2.10
N ALA A 547 11.68 -16.81 3.43
CA ALA A 547 12.02 -15.65 4.25
C ALA A 547 13.51 -15.29 4.19
N ALA A 548 14.40 -16.29 4.09
CA ALA A 548 15.83 -16.08 3.91
C ALA A 548 16.16 -15.45 2.55
N VAL A 549 15.53 -15.90 1.46
CA VAL A 549 15.67 -15.27 0.14
C VAL A 549 15.17 -13.83 0.19
N VAL A 550 13.95 -13.59 0.70
CA VAL A 550 13.37 -12.24 0.80
C VAL A 550 14.26 -11.29 1.59
N ALA A 551 14.85 -11.76 2.68
CA ALA A 551 15.77 -10.98 3.50
C ALA A 551 17.15 -10.76 2.83
N GLY A 552 17.44 -11.34 1.66
CA GLY A 552 18.78 -11.30 1.05
C GLY A 552 19.83 -12.00 1.91
N LEU A 553 19.47 -13.13 2.53
CA LEU A 553 20.31 -13.92 3.44
C LEU A 553 20.56 -15.32 2.86
N PRO A 554 21.31 -15.47 1.75
CA PRO A 554 21.52 -16.77 1.12
C PRO A 554 22.21 -17.80 2.03
N ALA A 555 23.01 -17.34 3.00
CA ALA A 555 23.65 -18.21 3.99
C ALA A 555 22.65 -18.86 4.98
N ASN A 556 21.43 -18.34 5.09
CA ASN A 556 20.38 -18.88 5.95
C ASN A 556 19.49 -19.89 5.22
N ILE A 557 19.67 -20.06 3.91
CA ILE A 557 18.89 -20.98 3.08
C ILE A 557 19.36 -22.41 3.34
N ILE A 558 18.38 -23.28 3.57
CA ILE A 558 18.58 -24.72 3.70
C ILE A 558 18.45 -25.34 2.31
N MET A 559 19.57 -25.80 1.78
CA MET A 559 19.69 -26.35 0.42
C MET A 559 19.47 -27.86 0.41
N ARG A 560 18.95 -28.38 -0.70
CA ARG A 560 18.76 -29.83 -0.93
C ARG A 560 20.02 -30.53 -1.41
#